data_AF-A0A969ZZ13-F1
#
_entry.id   AF-A0A969ZZ13-F1
#
_cell.length_a   1.000
_cell.length_b   1.000
_cell.length_c   1.000
_cell.angle_alpha   90.00
_cell.angle_beta   90.00
_cell.angle_gamma   90.00
#
_symmetry.space_group_name_H-M   'P 1'
#
loop_
_entity.id
_entity.type
_entity.pdbx_description
1 polymer ?
#
loop_
_entity_poly.entity_id
_entity_poly.type
_entity_poly.pdbx_seq_one_letter_code
_entity_poly.pdbx_strand_id
1 'polypeptide(L)' 'MFKLHQEDMLSFYFNRSLRLEDNLMKKYELFIKTTKDNTIKDMINDFKKNNREHIKDLNDKMKSLGIL' A
#
# COMPACT_ATOMS: atom_id res chain seq x y z
N MET A 1 3.21 -29.69 2.01
CA MET A 1 3.10 -29.06 0.67
C MET A 1 2.07 -27.94 0.60
N PHE A 2 0.97 -27.98 1.37
CA PHE A 2 -0.04 -26.89 1.43
C PHE A 2 0.48 -25.53 1.93
N LYS A 3 1.42 -25.54 2.90
CA LYS A 3 1.91 -24.33 3.56
C LYS A 3 2.72 -23.42 2.63
N LEU A 4 3.61 -24.01 1.82
CA LEU A 4 4.40 -23.29 0.81
C LEU A 4 3.49 -22.55 -0.19
N HIS A 5 2.42 -23.21 -0.66
CA HIS A 5 1.49 -22.63 -1.61
C HIS A 5 0.66 -21.46 -1.05
N GLN A 6 0.34 -21.51 0.25
CA GLN A 6 -0.33 -20.41 0.95
C GLN A 6 0.59 -19.21 1.15
N GLU A 7 1.85 -19.45 1.52
CA GLU A 7 2.89 -18.41 1.67
C GLU A 7 3.19 -17.74 0.32
N ASP A 8 3.26 -18.50 -0.77
CA ASP A 8 3.41 -17.99 -2.14
C ASP A 8 2.22 -17.13 -2.58
N MET A 9 0.98 -17.57 -2.31
CA MET A 9 -0.22 -16.78 -2.58
C MET A 9 -0.24 -15.48 -1.76
N LEU A 10 0.07 -15.56 -0.47
CA LEU A 10 0.12 -14.39 0.40
C LEU A 10 1.12 -13.36 -0.13
N SER A 11 2.32 -13.83 -0.53
CA SER A 11 3.36 -13.00 -1.14
C SER A 11 2.90 -12.35 -2.43
N PHE A 12 2.24 -13.11 -3.31
CA PHE A 12 1.72 -12.59 -4.58
C PHE A 12 0.69 -11.48 -4.37
N TYR A 13 -0.32 -11.72 -3.53
CA TYR A 13 -1.36 -10.73 -3.26
C TYR A 13 -0.79 -9.51 -2.55
N PHE A 14 0.13 -9.71 -1.60
CA PHE A 14 0.79 -8.62 -0.89
C PHE A 14 1.59 -7.73 -1.84
N ASN A 15 2.47 -8.32 -2.66
CA ASN A 15 3.25 -7.58 -3.66
C ASN A 15 2.35 -6.86 -4.68
N ARG A 16 1.25 -7.50 -5.09
CA ARG A 16 0.26 -6.86 -5.98
C ARG A 16 -0.37 -5.64 -5.31
N SER A 17 -0.78 -5.74 -4.06
CA SER A 17 -1.38 -4.63 -3.30
C SER A 17 -0.40 -3.47 -3.17
N LEU A 18 0.86 -3.71 -2.78
CA LEU A 18 1.90 -2.68 -2.71
C LEU A 18 2.08 -1.94 -4.04
N ARG A 19 2.08 -2.68 -5.16
CA ARG A 19 2.19 -2.09 -6.50
C ARG A 19 0.97 -1.24 -6.88
N LEU A 20 -0.23 -1.70 -6.56
CA LEU A 20 -1.46 -0.94 -6.83
C LEU A 20 -1.49 0.35 -6.01
N GLU A 21 -1.01 0.29 -4.78
CA GLU A 21 -0.94 1.43 -3.88
C GLU A 21 0.07 2.48 -4.36
N ASP A 22 1.28 2.07 -4.76
CA ASP A 22 2.27 2.97 -5.38
C ASP A 22 1.71 3.67 -6.63
N ASN A 23 0.99 2.93 -7.48
CA ASN A 23 0.32 3.50 -8.64
C ASN A 23 -0.77 4.53 -8.26
N LEU A 24 -1.54 4.26 -7.21
CA LEU A 24 -2.53 5.20 -6.69
C LEU A 24 -1.87 6.46 -6.15
N MET A 25 -0.77 6.33 -5.41
CA MET A 25 -0.01 7.47 -4.86
C MET A 25 0.47 8.42 -5.96
N LYS A 26 1.04 7.86 -7.04
CA LYS A 26 1.46 8.62 -8.22
C LYS A 26 0.29 9.37 -8.87
N LYS A 27 -0.88 8.74 -8.98
CA LYS A 27 -2.08 9.39 -9.51
C LYS A 27 -2.55 10.54 -8.61
N TYR A 28 -2.52 10.34 -7.30
CA TYR A 28 -2.87 11.37 -6.32
C TYR A 28 -1.92 12.57 -6.32
N GLU A 29 -0.63 12.36 -6.57
CA GLU A 29 0.31 13.49 -6.75
C GLU A 29 -0.03 14.36 -7.96
N LEU A 30 -0.42 13.75 -9.07
CA LEU A 30 -0.88 14.48 -10.26
C LEU A 30 -2.19 15.22 -9.99
N PHE A 31 -3.12 14.57 -9.29
CA PHE A 31 -4.42 15.15 -8.96
C PHE A 31 -4.30 16.33 -7.98
N ILE A 32 -3.52 16.20 -6.91
CA ILE A 32 -3.30 17.29 -5.93
C ILE A 32 -2.76 18.55 -6.61
N LYS A 33 -1.87 18.42 -7.60
CA LYS A 33 -1.29 19.55 -8.33
C LYS A 33 -2.31 20.34 -9.14
N THR A 34 -3.42 19.71 -9.54
CA THR A 34 -4.40 20.30 -10.46
C THR A 34 -5.70 20.69 -9.76
N THR A 35 -6.06 20.02 -8.66
CA THR A 35 -7.29 20.32 -7.93
C THR A 35 -7.20 21.62 -7.12
N LYS A 36 -8.29 22.39 -7.11
CA LYS A 36 -8.47 23.57 -6.24
C LYS A 36 -9.24 23.24 -4.96
N ASP A 37 -9.79 22.03 -4.87
CA ASP A 37 -10.52 21.56 -3.70
C ASP A 37 -9.55 21.18 -2.58
N ASN A 38 -9.57 21.97 -1.50
CA ASN A 38 -8.70 21.74 -0.35
C ASN A 38 -9.15 20.54 0.49
N THR A 39 -10.45 20.26 0.57
CA THR A 39 -10.97 19.08 1.28
C THR A 39 -10.45 17.81 0.65
N ILE A 40 -10.47 17.72 -0.69
CA ILE A 40 -9.93 16.54 -1.37
C ILE A 40 -8.41 16.43 -1.18
N LYS A 41 -7.67 17.55 -1.15
CA LYS A 41 -6.23 17.54 -0.85
C LYS A 41 -5.96 16.97 0.53
N ASP A 42 -6.70 17.42 1.54
CA ASP A 42 -6.53 16.97 2.92
C ASP A 42 -6.86 15.49 3.05
N MET A 43 -7.98 15.03 2.46
CA MET A 43 -8.33 13.60 2.42
C MET A 43 -7.23 12.74 1.78
N ILE A 44 -6.63 13.21 0.67
CA ILE A 44 -5.55 12.48 0.00
C ILE A 44 -4.27 12.49 0.86
N ASN A 45 -3.96 13.60 1.54
CA ASN A 45 -2.79 13.69 2.41
C ASN A 45 -2.91 12.77 3.63
N ASP A 46 -4.08 12.73 4.26
CA ASP A 46 -4.36 11.82 5.37
C ASP A 46 -4.29 10.36 4.93
N PHE A 47 -4.88 10.05 3.78
CA PHE A 47 -4.79 8.71 3.19
C PHE A 47 -3.32 8.32 2.93
N LYS A 48 -2.52 9.21 2.35
CA LYS A 48 -1.07 9.00 2.11
C LYS A 48 -0.32 8.70 3.39
N LYS A 49 -0.61 9.42 4.48
CA LYS A 49 0.03 9.22 5.78
C LYS A 49 -0.31 7.86 6.36
N ASN A 50 -1.60 7.53 6.43
CA ASN A 50 -2.08 6.28 7.00
C ASN A 50 -1.57 5.07 6.21
N ASN A 51 -1.55 5.16 4.88
CA ASN A 51 -1.07 4.07 4.04
C ASN A 51 0.41 3.73 4.26
N ARG A 52 1.27 4.72 4.50
CA ARG A 52 2.69 4.45 4.81
C ARG A 52 2.86 3.65 6.09
N GLU A 53 2.04 3.94 7.11
CA GLU A 53 2.02 3.18 8.36
C GLU A 53 1.49 1.76 8.13
N HIS A 54 0.41 1.60 7.36
CA HIS A 54 -0.15 0.29 7.02
C HIS A 54 0.84 -0.60 6.23
N ILE A 55 1.55 -0.05 5.24
CA ILE A 55 2.59 -0.78 4.50
C ILE A 55 3.71 -1.23 5.44
N LYS A 56 4.13 -0.37 6.37
CA LYS A 56 5.18 -0.70 7.34
C LYS A 56 4.74 -1.86 8.24
N ASP A 57 3.55 -1.76 8.84
CA ASP A 57 3.00 -2.80 9.70
C ASP A 57 2.84 -4.15 8.97
N LEU A 58 2.42 -4.11 7.71
CA LEU A 58 2.32 -5.31 6.89
C LEU A 58 3.68 -5.90 6.55
N ASN A 59 4.68 -5.09 6.18
CA ASN A 59 6.04 -5.56 5.94
C ASN A 59 6.65 -6.21 7.19
N ASP A 60 6.43 -5.62 8.37
CA ASP A 60 6.92 -6.15 9.63
C ASP A 60 6.24 -7.50 9.98
N LYS A 61 4.93 -7.64 9.69
CA LYS A 61 4.22 -8.93 9.79
C LYS A 61 4.72 -9.98 8.79
N MET A 62 4.99 -9.59 7.55
CA MET A 62 5.50 -10.53 6.53
C MET A 62 6.90 -11.06 6.90
N LYS A 63 7.77 -10.19 7.45
CA LYS A 63 9.08 -10.58 7.98
C LYS A 63 8.96 -11.51 9.18
N SER A 64 8.05 -11.24 10.13
CA SER A 64 7.87 -12.10 11.30
C SER A 64 7.34 -13.49 10.94
N LEU A 65 6.62 -13.61 9.82
CA LEU A 65 6.16 -14.87 9.26
C LEU A 65 7.22 -15.60 8.41
N GLY A 66 8.40 -15.01 8.19
CA GLY A 66 9.48 -15.60 7.39
C GLY A 66 9.20 -15.65 5.90
N ILE A 67 8.27 -14.81 5.41
CA ILE A 67 7.86 -14.75 4.00
C ILE A 67 8.74 -13.76 3.21
N LEU A 68 9.30 -12.75 3.89
CA LEU A 68 10.21 -11.73 3.37
C LEU A 68 11.58 -11.78 4.04
#